data_AF-A0A3B8K0N5-F1
#
_entry.id   AF-A0A3B8K0N5-F1
#
_cell.length_a   1.000
_cell.length_b   1.000
_cell.length_c   1.000
_cell.angle_alpha   90.00
_cell.angle_beta   90.00
_cell.angle_gamma   90.00
#
_symmetry.space_group_name_H-M   'P 1'
#
loop_
_entity.id
_entity.type
_entity.pdbx_description
1 polymer ?
#
loop_
_entity_poly.entity_id
_entity_poly.type
_entity_poly.pdbx_seq_one_letter_code
_entity_poly.pdbx_strand_id
1 'polypeptide(L)' 'MEETIPDVTVYRLDNAINVLEKKGIKFKLKKTVSPFSRPVGDTIISQEKYRVVKQVKLEDTIIELTIVLTE' A
#
# COMPACT_ATOMS: atom_id res chain seq x y z
N MET A 1 -20.34 -13.36 6.15
CA MET A 1 -19.27 -12.85 7.02
C MET A 1 -18.74 -11.62 6.33
N GLU A 2 -18.92 -10.44 6.91
CA GLU A 2 -18.41 -9.19 6.32
C GLU A 2 -16.89 -9.29 6.31
N GLU A 3 -16.29 -9.49 5.12
CA GLU A 3 -14.84 -9.40 4.94
C GLU A 3 -14.44 -7.93 5.10
N THR A 4 -14.37 -7.49 6.35
CA THR A 4 -13.97 -6.13 6.69
C THR A 4 -12.48 -6.02 6.40
N ILE A 5 -12.21 -5.28 5.33
CA ILE A 5 -10.85 -4.91 4.95
C ILE A 5 -10.28 -4.08 6.10
N PRO A 6 -9.18 -4.51 6.73
CA PRO A 6 -8.57 -3.75 7.81
C PRO A 6 -8.09 -2.40 7.27
N ASP A 7 -8.35 -1.34 8.02
CA ASP A 7 -7.83 -0.03 7.68
C ASP A 7 -6.33 0.00 8.01
N VAL A 8 -5.50 -0.07 6.97
CA VAL A 8 -4.04 0.04 7.08
C VAL A 8 -3.55 1.43 6.69
N THR A 9 -4.47 2.38 6.52
CA THR A 9 -4.16 3.79 6.29
C THR A 9 -3.37 4.27 7.52
N VAL A 10 -2.26 4.99 7.32
CA VAL A 10 -1.30 5.42 8.37
C VAL A 10 -0.27 4.36 8.81
N TYR A 11 -0.42 3.08 8.44
CA TYR A 11 0.60 2.08 8.73
C TYR A 11 1.84 2.22 7.81
N ARG A 12 2.98 1.74 8.32
CA ARG A 12 4.13 1.41 7.45
C ARG A 12 3.70 0.40 6.41
N LEU A 13 4.23 0.54 5.20
CA LEU A 13 3.89 -0.33 4.09
C LEU A 13 4.16 -1.80 4.41
N ASP A 14 5.26 -2.10 5.11
CA ASP A 14 5.58 -3.45 5.60
C ASP A 14 4.46 -4.06 6.45
N ASN A 15 3.94 -3.31 7.44
CA ASN A 15 2.83 -3.76 8.27
C ASN A 15 1.54 -3.94 7.47
N ALA A 16 1.26 -3.02 6.54
CA ALA A 16 0.07 -3.10 5.70
C ALA A 16 0.09 -4.36 4.83
N ILE A 17 1.23 -4.66 4.21
CA ILE A 17 1.45 -5.84 3.38
C ILE A 17 1.30 -7.11 4.22
N ASN A 18 1.95 -7.17 5.38
CA ASN A 18 1.83 -8.30 6.30
C ASN A 18 0.37 -8.61 6.69
N VAL A 19 -0.45 -7.58 6.94
CA VAL A 19 -1.87 -7.76 7.27
C VAL A 19 -2.67 -8.28 6.07
N LEU A 20 -2.42 -7.74 4.88
CA LEU A 20 -3.12 -8.11 3.66
C LEU A 20 -2.76 -9.52 3.20
N GLU A 21 -1.47 -9.88 3.24
CA GLU A 21 -1.00 -11.23 2.94
C GLU A 21 -1.55 -12.26 3.93
N LYS A 22 -1.58 -11.95 5.24
CA LYS A 22 -2.20 -12.82 6.25
C LYS A 22 -3.68 -13.07 5.99
N LYS A 23 -4.38 -12.10 5.44
CA LYS A 23 -5.80 -12.25 5.05
C LYS A 23 -5.99 -12.84 3.64
N GLY A 24 -4.91 -13.07 2.89
CA GLY A 24 -4.98 -13.55 1.50
C GLY A 24 -5.58 -12.51 0.54
N ILE A 25 -5.55 -11.23 0.90
CA ILE A 25 -6.15 -10.15 0.11
C ILE A 25 -5.14 -9.68 -0.94
N LYS A 26 -5.59 -9.58 -2.19
CA LYS A 26 -4.76 -9.04 -3.26
C LYS A 26 -4.68 -7.52 -3.14
N PHE A 27 -3.50 -6.97 -3.34
CA PHE A 27 -3.31 -5.53 -3.31
C PHE A 27 -2.38 -5.05 -4.43
N LYS A 28 -2.56 -3.78 -4.81
CA LYS A 28 -1.71 -3.04 -5.74
C LYS A 28 -1.10 -1.86 -5.01
N LEU A 29 0.17 -1.61 -5.26
CA LEU A 29 0.88 -0.47 -4.68
C LEU A 29 0.95 0.66 -5.70
N LYS A 30 0.44 1.82 -5.31
CA LYS A 30 0.51 3.05 -6.09
C LYS A 30 1.40 4.03 -5.39
N LYS A 31 2.59 4.26 -5.93
CA LYS A 31 3.50 5.26 -5.38
C LYS A 31 2.97 6.66 -5.71
N THR A 32 2.64 7.45 -4.69
CA THR A 32 2.49 8.89 -4.88
C THR A 32 3.89 9.48 -4.92
N VAL A 33 4.37 9.75 -6.13
CA VAL A 33 5.58 10.54 -6.31
C VAL A 33 5.21 11.98 -5.96
N SER A 34 5.73 12.46 -4.83
CA SER A 34 5.85 13.91 -4.61
C SER A 34 6.50 14.50 -5.87
N PRO A 35 6.12 15.68 -6.37
CA PRO A 35 6.61 16.23 -7.64
C PRO A 35 8.15 16.34 -7.76
N PHE A 36 8.87 16.16 -6.65
CA PHE A 36 10.32 16.11 -6.57
C PHE A 36 10.94 14.71 -6.69
N SER A 37 10.14 13.65 -6.74
CA SER A 37 10.62 12.26 -6.84
C SER A 37 10.52 11.77 -8.28
N ARG A 38 11.68 11.49 -8.90
CA ARG A 38 11.79 10.93 -10.26
C ARG A 38 10.95 9.64 -10.39
N PRO A 39 10.41 9.35 -11.59
CA PRO A 39 9.70 8.09 -11.84
C PRO A 39 10.70 6.96 -11.72
N VAL A 40 10.68 6.26 -10.59
CA VAL A 40 11.53 5.09 -10.39
C VAL A 40 10.77 3.90 -10.97
N GLY A 41 11.04 3.61 -12.25
CA GLY A 41 10.61 2.39 -12.92
C GLY A 41 11.10 1.17 -12.15
N ASP A 42 10.24 0.16 -12.00
CA ASP A 42 10.51 -1.18 -11.44
C ASP A 42 11.48 -1.25 -10.25
N THR A 43 11.44 -0.23 -9.39
CA THR A 43 12.35 -0.18 -8.26
C THR A 43 11.70 -0.88 -7.11
N ILE A 44 12.28 -2.03 -6.75
CA ILE A 44 12.10 -2.76 -5.50
C ILE A 44 11.66 -1.78 -4.41
N ILE A 45 10.36 -1.80 -4.08
CA ILE A 45 9.78 -0.88 -3.10
C ILE A 45 10.25 -1.40 -1.73
N SER A 46 11.28 -0.79 -1.15
CA SER A 46 11.70 -1.09 0.23
C SER A 46 10.57 -0.73 1.19
N GLN A 47 9.77 -1.72 1.57
CA GLN A 47 8.53 -1.56 2.35
C GLN A 47 8.72 -0.81 3.68
N GLU A 48 9.94 -0.80 4.21
CA GLU A 48 10.32 -0.08 5.43
C GLU A 48 10.32 1.45 5.29
N LYS A 49 10.59 1.96 4.08
CA LYS A 49 10.70 3.41 3.78
C LYS A 49 9.40 4.04 3.29
N TYR A 50 8.33 3.27 3.18
CA TYR A 50 7.06 3.77 2.67
C TYR A 50 5.97 3.67 3.73
N ARG A 51 5.06 4.63 3.71
CA ARG A 51 3.81 4.61 4.48
C ARG A 51 2.62 4.63 3.56
N VAL A 52 1.57 3.94 3.97
CA VAL A 52 0.27 3.97 3.29
C VAL A 52 -0.44 5.26 3.69
N VAL A 53 -0.68 6.14 2.73
CA VAL A 53 -1.40 7.41 2.93
C VAL A 53 -2.86 7.31 2.54
N LYS A 54 -3.20 6.35 1.67
CA LYS A 54 -4.57 6.14 1.22
C LYS A 54 -4.76 4.68 0.84
N GLN A 55 -5.92 4.16 1.20
CA GLN A 55 -6.39 2.86 0.75
C GLN A 55 -7.63 3.07 -0.12
N VAL A 56 -7.70 2.38 -1.26
CA VAL A 56 -8.87 2.40 -2.14
C VAL A 56 -9.24 0.96 -2.47
N LYS A 57 -10.49 0.56 -2.20
CA LYS A 57 -11.00 -0.73 -2.68
C LYS A 57 -11.32 -0.59 -4.17
N LEU A 58 -10.66 -1.38 -5.02
CA LEU A 58 -10.86 -1.32 -6.47
C LEU A 58 -11.98 -2.27 -6.91
N GLU A 59 -11.86 -3.55 -6.56
CA GLU A 59 -12.83 -4.61 -6.87
C GLU A 59 -13.02 -5.48 -5.62
N ASP A 60 -14.03 -6.36 -5.59
CA ASP A 60 -14.47 -7.15 -4.43
C ASP A 60 -13.35 -7.69 -3.53
N THR A 61 -12.19 -8.04 -4.10
CA THR A 61 -11.01 -8.59 -3.40
C THR A 61 -9.67 -7.86 -3.65
N ILE A 62 -9.65 -6.74 -4.39
CA ILE A 62 -8.40 -6.02 -4.71
C ILE A 62 -8.39 -4.62 -4.08
N ILE A 63 -7.30 -4.31 -3.39
CA ILE A 63 -7.08 -3.02 -2.74
C ILE A 63 -5.91 -2.29 -3.40
N GLU A 64 -6.08 -1.02 -3.72
CA GLU A 64 -5.00 -0.11 -4.09
C GLU A 64 -4.52 0.66 -2.86
N LEU A 65 -3.26 0.44 -2.49
CA LEU A 65 -2.56 1.19 -1.45
C LEU A 65 -1.75 2.30 -2.10
N THR A 66 -2.12 3.54 -1.81
CA THR A 66 -1.29 4.70 -2.15
C THR A 66 -0.22 4.86 -1.10
N ILE A 67 1.04 4.82 -1.53
CA ILE A 67 2.21 4.87 -0.65
C ILE A 67 3.02 6.14 -0.90
N VAL A 68 3.51 6.75 0.17
CA VAL A 68 4.44 7.87 0.14
C VAL A 68 5.77 7.45 0.75
N LEU A 69 6.87 7.97 0.21
CA LEU A 69 8.19 7.80 0.83
C LEU A 69 8.22 8.61 2.13
N THR A 70 8.52 7.94 3.23
CA THR A 70 8.89 8.53 4.51
C THR A 70 10.36 8.22 4.72
N GLU A 71 11.18 9.25 4.67
CA GLU A 71 12.65 9.24 4.75
C GLU A 71 13.25 8.21 5.72
#